data_AF-A0A3P9HEM6-F1
#
_entry.id   AF-A0A3P9HEM6-F1
#
_cell.length_a   1.000
_cell.length_b   1.000
_cell.length_c   1.000
_cell.angle_alpha   90.00
_cell.angle_beta   90.00
_cell.angle_gamma   90.00
#
_symmetry.space_group_name_H-M   'P 1'
#
loop_
_entity.id
_entity.type
_entity.pdbx_description
1 polymer ?
#
loop_
_entity_poly.entity_id
_entity_poly.type
_entity_poly.pdbx_seq_one_letter_code
_entity_poly.pdbx_strand_id
1 'polypeptide(L)'
;MEVVLNASGLRKFRSLLLIHLFAVNAAADCLTPPTTQHDTDLSEKSRMVDDYREGVQLQLECISGYVRKSGTGNTTCNSGNWTKSDLICTRKDCGPPHDQPHMKFNLSQGTLFGDAVQVLCDKGYLLSGVTFKQCLSFGWFGKAKCFAVVCKTPPEVANASSSWSGPKNPKYGETIQYSCKEGYTLFGNSSITCDENGGYTPGPPECKETTSTVTIAISTSHRNKLATTQIASTVSPSQEAASGSSKETATSSLSSFQAVVCKTPPEVANASSSWSGPKNPKYGETIQYSCKEGYTLFGNSSITCDENGGYTPGPPECKVCQYHSPLHVLDVPGINANKEGVSVPVIISLTAVFLVIIIVIGFLYMLHQKKKGNHAVQVV
;
A
#
# COMPACT_ATOMS: atom_id res chain seq x y z
N MET A 1 -36.26 61.89 -67.28
CA MET A 1 -35.97 61.04 -68.46
C MET A 1 -36.33 59.62 -68.04
N GLU A 2 -37.47 59.15 -68.52
CA GLU A 2 -37.97 57.80 -68.28
C GLU A 2 -36.97 56.79 -68.87
N VAL A 3 -36.53 55.82 -68.06
CA VAL A 3 -35.84 54.64 -68.57
C VAL A 3 -36.81 53.47 -68.43
N VAL A 4 -37.26 53.04 -69.61
CA VAL A 4 -38.17 51.94 -69.89
C VAL A 4 -37.69 50.64 -69.21
N LEU A 5 -38.57 50.05 -68.39
CA LEU A 5 -38.43 48.71 -67.81
C LEU A 5 -38.49 47.65 -68.91
N ASN A 6 -37.39 46.93 -69.13
CA ASN A 6 -37.36 45.81 -70.07
C ASN A 6 -37.72 44.49 -69.35
N ALA A 7 -38.61 43.70 -69.94
CA ALA A 7 -39.31 42.56 -69.35
C ALA A 7 -38.46 41.29 -69.07
N SER A 8 -37.13 41.41 -69.09
CA SER A 8 -36.18 40.32 -68.81
C SER A 8 -35.68 40.29 -67.36
N GLY A 9 -35.97 41.33 -66.56
CA GLY A 9 -35.56 41.42 -65.14
C GLY A 9 -36.43 40.64 -64.15
N LEU A 10 -37.70 40.37 -64.47
CA LEU A 10 -38.62 39.71 -63.52
C LEU A 10 -38.36 38.20 -63.33
N ARG A 11 -37.68 37.52 -64.27
CA ARG A 11 -37.29 36.10 -64.08
C ARG A 11 -36.07 35.94 -63.18
N LYS A 12 -35.13 36.89 -63.21
CA LYS A 12 -33.95 36.86 -62.33
C LYS A 12 -34.29 37.22 -60.88
N PHE A 13 -35.28 38.09 -60.66
CA PHE A 13 -35.75 38.40 -59.30
C PHE A 13 -36.55 37.27 -58.65
N ARG A 14 -37.36 36.51 -59.41
CA ARG A 14 -38.01 35.28 -58.89
C ARG A 14 -37.00 34.19 -58.52
N SER A 15 -35.90 34.09 -59.28
CA SER A 15 -34.81 33.16 -58.99
C SER A 15 -33.99 33.57 -57.76
N LEU A 16 -33.78 34.88 -57.54
CA LEU A 16 -33.05 35.40 -56.38
C LEU A 16 -33.91 35.40 -55.10
N LEU A 17 -35.24 35.59 -55.20
CA LEU A 17 -36.15 35.41 -54.06
C LEU A 17 -36.25 33.95 -53.60
N LEU A 18 -36.14 33.00 -54.54
CA LEU A 18 -36.04 31.57 -54.19
C LEU A 18 -34.68 31.23 -53.56
N ILE A 19 -33.59 31.89 -53.95
CA ILE A 19 -32.27 31.71 -53.31
C ILE A 19 -32.24 32.33 -51.89
N HIS A 20 -33.01 33.40 -51.62
CA HIS A 20 -33.18 33.92 -50.26
C HIS A 20 -34.12 33.09 -49.37
N LEU A 21 -34.95 32.20 -49.94
CA LEU A 21 -35.76 31.23 -49.18
C LEU A 21 -34.98 29.97 -48.79
N PHE A 22 -33.78 29.76 -49.35
CA PHE A 22 -32.83 28.72 -48.93
C PHE A 22 -31.62 29.31 -48.18
N ALA A 23 -31.84 30.37 -47.39
CA ALA A 23 -31.06 30.50 -46.17
C ALA A 23 -31.56 29.41 -45.19
N VAL A 24 -31.32 28.15 -45.54
CA VAL A 24 -31.28 27.08 -44.55
C VAL A 24 -30.22 27.57 -43.58
N ASN A 25 -30.63 27.93 -42.36
CA ASN A 25 -29.68 27.97 -41.25
C ASN A 25 -29.04 26.59 -41.27
N ALA A 26 -27.85 26.49 -41.87
CA ALA A 26 -27.08 25.27 -41.85
C ALA A 26 -26.74 25.07 -40.38
N ALA A 27 -27.53 24.21 -39.74
CA ALA A 27 -27.22 23.59 -38.48
C ALA A 27 -25.75 23.13 -38.56
N ALA A 28 -24.89 23.73 -37.74
CA ALA A 28 -23.46 23.50 -37.82
C ALA A 28 -23.12 22.28 -36.96
N ASP A 29 -22.62 21.23 -37.59
CA ASP A 29 -22.19 20.02 -36.88
C ASP A 29 -20.92 20.28 -36.07
N CYS A 30 -20.73 19.52 -35.00
CA CYS A 30 -19.52 19.58 -34.19
C CYS A 30 -18.42 18.73 -34.84
N LEU A 31 -17.20 19.26 -34.95
CA LEU A 31 -16.11 18.58 -35.67
C LEU A 31 -15.27 17.66 -34.79
N THR A 32 -15.37 17.81 -33.47
CA THR A 32 -14.60 17.05 -32.48
C THR A 32 -15.50 16.65 -31.32
N PRO A 33 -15.19 15.59 -30.57
CA PRO A 33 -15.87 15.29 -29.32
C PRO A 33 -15.76 16.46 -28.31
N PRO A 34 -16.67 16.55 -27.33
CA PRO A 34 -16.60 17.56 -26.28
C PRO A 34 -15.31 17.39 -25.48
N THR A 35 -14.67 18.51 -25.15
CA THR A 35 -13.47 18.50 -24.29
C THR A 35 -13.85 18.03 -22.88
N THR A 36 -13.13 17.02 -22.40
CA THR A 36 -13.30 16.47 -21.04
C THR A 36 -12.36 17.15 -20.05
N GLN A 37 -12.69 17.09 -18.76
CA GLN A 37 -11.85 17.61 -17.68
C GLN A 37 -11.09 16.46 -17.00
N HIS A 38 -10.17 16.79 -16.08
CA HIS A 38 -9.34 15.81 -15.37
C HIS A 38 -10.11 14.76 -14.56
N ASP A 39 -11.38 14.99 -14.27
CA ASP A 39 -12.26 14.16 -13.43
C ASP A 39 -13.47 13.61 -14.18
N THR A 40 -13.59 13.91 -15.47
CA THR A 40 -14.72 13.52 -16.33
C THR A 40 -14.23 12.89 -17.63
N ASP A 41 -15.04 12.03 -18.21
CA ASP A 41 -14.79 11.44 -19.52
C ASP A 41 -16.11 11.16 -20.23
N LEU A 42 -16.06 10.88 -21.53
CA LEU A 42 -17.24 10.42 -22.27
C LEU A 42 -17.70 9.07 -21.74
N SER A 43 -19.01 8.90 -21.59
CA SER A 43 -19.58 7.60 -21.25
C SER A 43 -19.29 6.58 -22.35
N GLU A 44 -19.23 5.30 -21.99
CA GLU A 44 -18.96 4.22 -22.96
C GLU A 44 -19.87 4.32 -24.20
N LYS A 45 -21.16 4.62 -24.00
CA LYS A 45 -22.12 4.83 -25.09
C LYS A 45 -21.79 6.05 -25.95
N SER A 46 -21.36 7.15 -25.33
CA SER A 46 -21.03 8.39 -26.03
C SER A 46 -19.70 8.31 -26.77
N ARG A 47 -18.75 7.48 -26.32
CA ARG A 47 -17.49 7.19 -27.03
C ARG A 47 -17.69 6.45 -28.34
N MET A 48 -18.79 5.71 -28.46
CA MET A 48 -19.15 4.97 -29.68
C MET A 48 -19.83 5.86 -30.73
N VAL A 49 -20.09 7.13 -30.43
CA VAL A 49 -20.63 8.10 -31.39
C VAL A 49 -19.48 8.74 -32.16
N ASP A 50 -19.50 8.59 -33.48
CA ASP A 50 -18.51 9.11 -34.43
C ASP A 50 -19.07 10.20 -35.36
N ASP A 51 -20.39 10.42 -35.35
CA ASP A 51 -21.10 11.45 -36.12
C ASP A 51 -21.79 12.46 -35.16
N TYR A 52 -21.29 13.70 -35.12
CA TYR A 52 -21.69 14.73 -34.16
C TYR A 52 -22.56 15.82 -34.78
N ARG A 53 -23.72 15.41 -35.31
CA ARG A 53 -24.68 16.34 -35.92
C ARG A 53 -25.23 17.35 -34.92
N GLU A 54 -25.71 18.48 -35.44
CA GLU A 54 -26.46 19.46 -34.64
C GLU A 54 -27.57 18.79 -33.81
N GLY A 55 -27.65 19.14 -32.53
CA GLY A 55 -28.65 18.62 -31.61
C GLY A 55 -28.32 17.24 -31.02
N VAL A 56 -27.25 16.57 -31.47
CA VAL A 56 -26.76 15.34 -30.82
C VAL A 56 -26.41 15.64 -29.36
N GLN A 57 -26.91 14.81 -28.47
CA GLN A 57 -26.62 14.88 -27.04
C GLN A 57 -25.72 13.70 -26.65
N LEU A 58 -24.56 14.02 -26.07
CA LEU A 58 -23.64 13.07 -25.47
C LEU A 58 -23.71 13.18 -23.95
N GLN A 59 -23.29 12.10 -23.29
CA GLN A 59 -23.25 12.02 -21.85
C GLN A 59 -21.80 11.85 -21.35
N LEU A 60 -21.40 12.76 -20.47
CA LEU A 60 -20.19 12.66 -19.67
C LEU A 60 -20.46 11.87 -18.39
N GLU A 61 -19.43 11.20 -17.92
CA GLU A 61 -19.39 10.51 -16.64
C GLU A 61 -18.11 10.82 -15.88
N CYS A 62 -18.11 10.55 -14.58
CA CYS A 62 -16.90 10.72 -13.77
C CYS A 62 -15.90 9.60 -14.09
N ILE A 63 -14.61 9.93 -14.13
CA ILE A 63 -13.56 8.93 -14.32
C ILE A 63 -13.49 7.97 -13.12
N SER A 64 -12.77 6.86 -13.31
CA SER A 64 -12.46 5.92 -12.24
C SER A 64 -11.83 6.59 -11.03
N GLY A 65 -12.41 6.38 -9.84
CA GLY A 65 -11.97 7.01 -8.59
C GLY A 65 -12.72 8.30 -8.24
N TYR A 66 -13.60 8.77 -9.12
CA TYR A 66 -14.50 9.89 -8.89
C TYR A 66 -15.96 9.43 -8.93
N VAL A 67 -16.83 10.17 -8.27
CA VAL A 67 -18.28 9.93 -8.19
C VAL A 67 -19.04 11.21 -8.49
N ARG A 68 -20.22 11.06 -9.09
CA ARG A 68 -21.11 12.18 -9.42
C ARG A 68 -21.64 12.81 -8.14
N LYS A 69 -21.26 14.06 -7.89
CA LYS A 69 -21.82 14.88 -6.81
C LYS A 69 -23.13 15.54 -7.23
N SER A 70 -23.19 16.05 -8.46
CA SER A 70 -24.39 16.66 -9.04
C SER A 70 -24.31 16.76 -10.56
N GLY A 71 -25.43 17.13 -11.19
CA GLY A 71 -25.53 17.34 -12.64
C GLY A 71 -25.78 16.06 -13.44
N THR A 72 -26.19 16.23 -14.70
CA THR A 72 -26.59 15.11 -15.58
C THR A 72 -25.44 14.54 -16.40
N GLY A 73 -24.40 15.34 -16.69
CA GLY A 73 -23.37 14.94 -17.65
C GLY A 73 -23.73 15.25 -19.09
N ASN A 74 -24.91 15.81 -19.35
CA ASN A 74 -25.35 16.02 -20.71
C ASN A 74 -24.61 17.20 -21.34
N THR A 75 -24.17 17.02 -22.58
CA THR A 75 -23.64 18.07 -23.44
C THR A 75 -24.25 17.88 -24.82
N THR A 76 -24.66 18.97 -25.45
CA THR A 76 -25.38 18.97 -26.72
C THR A 76 -24.59 19.77 -27.74
N CYS A 77 -24.45 19.24 -28.95
CA CYS A 77 -23.90 20.01 -30.05
C CYS A 77 -24.92 21.08 -30.47
N ASN A 78 -24.53 22.35 -30.40
CA ASN A 78 -25.34 23.48 -30.82
C ASN A 78 -24.48 24.48 -31.59
N SER A 79 -24.86 24.72 -32.84
CA SER A 79 -24.20 25.64 -33.75
C SER A 79 -22.69 25.41 -33.83
N GLY A 80 -22.28 24.14 -33.93
CA GLY A 80 -20.89 23.71 -34.09
C GLY A 80 -20.08 23.69 -32.79
N ASN A 81 -20.69 23.95 -31.64
CA ASN A 81 -20.02 23.89 -30.34
C ASN A 81 -20.80 23.05 -29.32
N TRP A 82 -20.07 22.39 -28.42
CA TRP A 82 -20.65 21.62 -27.35
C TRP A 82 -21.10 22.53 -26.20
N THR A 83 -22.32 22.34 -25.71
CA THR A 83 -22.78 23.04 -24.51
C THR A 83 -21.99 22.59 -23.29
N LYS A 84 -21.74 23.52 -22.37
CA LYS A 84 -21.07 23.20 -21.12
C LYS A 84 -21.92 22.25 -20.27
N SER A 85 -21.35 21.11 -19.90
CA SER A 85 -22.02 20.17 -19.00
C SER A 85 -22.12 20.71 -17.57
N ASP A 86 -23.20 20.35 -16.88
CA ASP A 86 -23.47 20.66 -15.48
C ASP A 86 -22.88 19.64 -14.50
N LEU A 87 -22.20 18.61 -15.01
CA LEU A 87 -21.66 17.51 -14.21
C LEU A 87 -20.55 18.01 -13.27
N ILE A 88 -20.71 17.67 -12.00
CA ILE A 88 -19.71 17.91 -10.97
C ILE A 88 -19.30 16.55 -10.40
N CYS A 89 -18.02 16.22 -10.54
CA CYS A 89 -17.42 15.01 -10.01
C CYS A 89 -16.60 15.34 -8.76
N THR A 90 -16.56 14.40 -7.82
CA THR A 90 -15.70 14.49 -6.63
C THR A 90 -15.01 13.17 -6.39
N ARG A 91 -13.85 13.21 -5.75
CA ARG A 91 -13.13 11.99 -5.36
C ARG A 91 -14.05 11.06 -4.56
N LYS A 92 -14.02 9.78 -4.89
CA LYS A 92 -14.72 8.73 -4.15
C LYS A 92 -14.21 8.70 -2.72
N ASP A 93 -15.12 8.63 -1.75
CA ASP A 93 -14.76 8.33 -0.37
C ASP A 93 -14.82 6.82 -0.13
N CYS A 94 -13.70 6.21 0.23
CA CYS A 94 -13.65 4.80 0.62
C CYS A 94 -14.19 4.56 2.04
N GLY A 95 -14.40 5.62 2.83
CA GLY A 95 -14.69 5.53 4.26
C GLY A 95 -13.54 4.87 5.04
N PRO A 96 -13.72 4.58 6.34
CA PRO A 96 -12.75 3.78 7.09
C PRO A 96 -12.56 2.39 6.46
N PRO A 97 -11.33 1.83 6.43
CA PRO A 97 -11.13 0.44 6.04
C PRO A 97 -11.91 -0.50 6.95
N HIS A 98 -12.33 -1.65 6.39
CA HIS A 98 -13.03 -2.66 7.17
C HIS A 98 -12.16 -3.18 8.31
N ASP A 99 -12.79 -3.41 9.47
CA ASP A 99 -12.13 -3.93 10.66
C ASP A 99 -11.47 -5.28 10.37
N GLN A 100 -10.22 -5.44 10.83
CA GLN A 100 -9.48 -6.70 10.72
C GLN A 100 -8.93 -7.08 12.11
N PRO A 101 -8.88 -8.37 12.46
CA PRO A 101 -8.40 -8.80 13.76
C PRO A 101 -7.00 -8.28 14.06
N HIS A 102 -6.82 -7.71 15.25
CA HIS A 102 -5.55 -7.21 15.75
C HIS A 102 -4.92 -6.09 14.90
N MET A 103 -5.74 -5.39 14.12
CA MET A 103 -5.33 -4.33 13.20
C MET A 103 -6.18 -3.09 13.40
N LYS A 104 -5.53 -1.94 13.43
CA LYS A 104 -6.11 -0.62 13.53
C LYS A 104 -5.57 0.26 12.41
N PHE A 105 -6.30 1.33 12.10
CA PHE A 105 -5.95 2.27 11.03
C PHE A 105 -5.83 3.68 11.56
N ASN A 106 -4.75 4.38 11.18
CA ASN A 106 -4.64 5.81 11.40
C ASN A 106 -5.21 6.56 10.18
N LEU A 107 -6.34 7.23 10.38
CA LEU A 107 -7.10 7.92 9.33
C LEU A 107 -6.72 9.41 9.17
N SER A 108 -5.60 9.86 9.76
CA SER A 108 -5.18 11.27 9.72
C SER A 108 -4.96 11.83 8.31
N GLN A 109 -4.68 10.97 7.32
CA GLN A 109 -4.45 11.37 5.93
C GLN A 109 -5.72 11.34 5.06
N GLY A 110 -6.89 11.05 5.64
CA GLY A 110 -8.15 11.00 4.91
C GLY A 110 -8.50 9.63 4.33
N THR A 111 -9.64 9.58 3.64
CA THR A 111 -10.27 8.36 3.10
C THR A 111 -10.72 8.52 1.65
N LEU A 112 -10.35 9.62 0.99
CA LEU A 112 -10.72 9.89 -0.38
C LEU A 112 -9.81 9.16 -1.36
N PHE A 113 -10.26 9.02 -2.61
CA PHE A 113 -9.48 8.39 -3.67
C PHE A 113 -8.07 9.00 -3.77
N GLY A 114 -7.07 8.11 -3.77
CA GLY A 114 -5.65 8.44 -3.72
C GLY A 114 -5.06 8.50 -2.31
N ASP A 115 -5.85 8.76 -1.28
CA ASP A 115 -5.40 8.85 0.11
C ASP A 115 -4.93 7.48 0.63
N ALA A 116 -4.00 7.49 1.59
CA ALA A 116 -3.43 6.29 2.19
C ALA A 116 -3.51 6.35 3.71
N VAL A 117 -3.87 5.23 4.34
CA VAL A 117 -4.00 5.12 5.80
C VAL A 117 -2.95 4.17 6.34
N GLN A 118 -2.33 4.55 7.45
CA GLN A 118 -1.31 3.73 8.09
C GLN A 118 -1.96 2.58 8.86
N VAL A 119 -1.35 1.40 8.76
CA VAL A 119 -1.76 0.19 9.47
C VAL A 119 -0.97 0.07 10.77
N LEU A 120 -1.68 -0.18 11.85
CA LEU A 120 -1.16 -0.35 13.20
C LEU A 120 -1.60 -1.73 13.71
N CYS A 121 -0.69 -2.51 14.29
CA CYS A 121 -1.04 -3.78 14.91
C CYS A 121 -1.24 -3.61 16.41
N ASP A 122 -2.12 -4.43 16.99
CA ASP A 122 -2.28 -4.49 18.44
C ASP A 122 -1.00 -4.99 19.14
N LYS A 123 -0.90 -4.73 20.45
CA LYS A 123 0.21 -5.19 21.28
C LYS A 123 0.39 -6.72 21.15
N GLY A 124 1.64 -7.17 20.94
CA GLY A 124 1.96 -8.57 20.73
C GLY A 124 1.67 -9.11 19.33
N TYR A 125 1.39 -8.21 18.37
CA TYR A 125 1.24 -8.53 16.95
C TYR A 125 2.22 -7.73 16.11
N LEU A 126 2.81 -8.38 15.11
CA LEU A 126 3.78 -7.80 14.19
C LEU A 126 3.14 -7.55 12.83
N LEU A 127 3.46 -6.39 12.26
CA LEU A 127 3.03 -6.02 10.92
C LEU A 127 3.89 -6.74 9.87
N SER A 128 3.22 -7.26 8.84
CA SER A 128 3.86 -7.86 7.68
C SER A 128 3.31 -7.28 6.38
N GLY A 129 4.21 -7.00 5.44
CA GLY A 129 3.90 -6.37 4.15
C GLY A 129 3.99 -4.85 4.21
N VAL A 130 3.25 -4.19 3.31
CA VAL A 130 3.18 -2.73 3.25
C VAL A 130 2.45 -2.17 4.48
N THR A 131 2.97 -1.09 5.06
CA THR A 131 2.45 -0.47 6.31
C THR A 131 1.24 0.43 6.09
N PHE A 132 0.67 0.44 4.88
CA PHE A 132 -0.47 1.29 4.54
C PHE A 132 -1.50 0.55 3.67
N LYS A 133 -2.73 1.06 3.67
CA LYS A 133 -3.75 0.76 2.66
C LYS A 133 -4.06 2.03 1.89
N GLN A 134 -4.29 1.93 0.59
CA GLN A 134 -4.60 3.06 -0.29
C GLN A 134 -6.04 2.97 -0.81
N CYS A 135 -6.74 4.10 -0.84
CA CYS A 135 -8.08 4.18 -1.40
C CYS A 135 -7.99 4.28 -2.93
N LEU A 136 -8.33 3.18 -3.60
CA LEU A 136 -8.38 3.10 -5.06
C LEU A 136 -9.83 3.18 -5.56
N SER A 137 -10.02 3.19 -6.88
CA SER A 137 -11.35 3.27 -7.50
C SER A 137 -12.28 2.14 -7.06
N PHE A 138 -11.73 0.96 -6.77
CA PHE A 138 -12.45 -0.22 -6.28
C PHE A 138 -12.49 -0.36 -4.75
N GLY A 139 -11.94 0.60 -4.00
CA GLY A 139 -11.91 0.58 -2.52
C GLY A 139 -10.50 0.48 -1.94
N TRP A 140 -10.42 0.13 -0.66
CA TRP A 140 -9.13 -0.02 0.05
C TRP A 140 -8.30 -1.17 -0.50
N PHE A 141 -7.10 -0.87 -0.96
CA PHE A 141 -6.12 -1.83 -1.43
C PHE A 141 -4.88 -1.85 -0.52
N GLY A 142 -4.36 -3.04 -0.22
CA GLY A 142 -3.15 -3.20 0.57
C GLY A 142 -3.10 -4.56 1.26
N LYS A 143 -1.93 -5.20 1.21
CA LYS A 143 -1.70 -6.57 1.71
C LYS A 143 -1.17 -6.64 3.15
N ALA A 144 -1.23 -5.52 3.88
CA ALA A 144 -0.84 -5.47 5.28
C ALA A 144 -1.56 -6.56 6.10
N LYS A 145 -0.82 -7.26 6.96
CA LYS A 145 -1.34 -8.27 7.90
C LYS A 145 -0.69 -8.09 9.26
N CYS A 146 -1.45 -8.34 10.32
CA CYS A 146 -0.95 -8.40 11.68
C CYS A 146 -0.89 -9.87 12.12
N PHE A 147 0.29 -10.33 12.53
CA PHE A 147 0.53 -11.70 12.99
C PHE A 147 0.92 -11.71 14.45
N ALA A 148 0.34 -12.61 15.23
CA ALA A 148 0.74 -12.76 16.63
C ALA A 148 2.24 -13.08 16.72
N VAL A 149 2.92 -12.47 17.68
CA VAL A 149 4.28 -12.87 18.06
C VAL A 149 4.25 -14.35 18.44
N VAL A 150 5.24 -15.09 17.94
CA VAL A 150 5.39 -16.52 18.22
C VAL A 150 6.60 -16.67 19.11
N CYS A 151 6.38 -17.24 20.30
CA CYS A 151 7.45 -17.48 21.25
C CYS A 151 8.32 -18.67 20.84
N LYS A 152 9.45 -18.84 21.52
CA LYS A 152 10.26 -20.05 21.39
C LYS A 152 9.51 -21.25 21.97
N THR A 153 10.01 -22.45 21.73
CA THR A 153 9.52 -23.65 22.42
C THR A 153 9.62 -23.45 23.95
N PRO A 154 8.58 -23.79 24.72
CA PRO A 154 8.61 -23.65 26.18
C PRO A 154 9.80 -24.38 26.79
N PRO A 155 10.50 -23.79 27.78
CA PRO A 155 11.61 -24.46 28.44
C PRO A 155 11.18 -25.76 29.12
N GLU A 156 11.99 -26.81 28.99
CA GLU A 156 11.80 -28.01 29.80
C GLU A 156 12.27 -27.75 31.24
N VAL A 157 11.43 -28.09 32.22
CA VAL A 157 11.76 -27.96 33.64
C VAL A 157 11.99 -29.35 34.20
N ALA A 158 13.19 -29.57 34.76
CA ALA A 158 13.56 -30.83 35.37
C ALA A 158 12.58 -31.19 36.50
N ASN A 159 12.16 -32.46 36.54
CA ASN A 159 11.19 -32.96 37.52
C ASN A 159 9.82 -32.24 37.49
N ALA A 160 9.44 -31.67 36.35
CA ALA A 160 8.10 -31.14 36.11
C ALA A 160 7.42 -31.81 34.91
N SER A 161 6.09 -31.71 34.85
CA SER A 161 5.29 -31.83 33.64
C SER A 161 4.83 -30.43 33.21
N SER A 162 4.59 -30.24 31.91
CA SER A 162 4.02 -29.00 31.37
C SER A 162 2.70 -29.29 30.64
N SER A 163 1.81 -28.30 30.59
CA SER A 163 0.54 -28.38 29.86
C SER A 163 0.72 -28.21 28.34
N TRP A 164 1.92 -27.92 27.87
CA TRP A 164 2.20 -27.75 26.45
C TRP A 164 2.54 -29.10 25.82
N SER A 165 1.75 -29.48 24.80
CA SER A 165 1.85 -30.76 24.10
C SER A 165 1.58 -30.59 22.60
N GLY A 166 2.25 -29.61 21.98
CA GLY A 166 2.02 -29.27 20.57
C GLY A 166 3.29 -29.23 19.74
N PRO A 167 3.24 -29.53 18.43
CA PRO A 167 4.37 -29.29 17.52
C PRO A 167 4.54 -27.80 17.18
N LYS A 168 3.59 -26.94 17.59
CA LYS A 168 3.58 -25.51 17.28
C LYS A 168 3.99 -24.72 18.52
N ASN A 169 4.85 -23.74 18.29
CA ASN A 169 5.24 -22.81 19.33
C ASN A 169 4.05 -21.93 19.77
N PRO A 170 3.99 -21.57 21.07
CA PRO A 170 2.94 -20.72 21.59
C PRO A 170 2.91 -19.33 20.97
N LYS A 171 1.71 -18.77 20.85
CA LYS A 171 1.48 -17.39 20.38
C LYS A 171 1.33 -16.44 21.56
N TYR A 172 1.51 -15.15 21.28
CA TYR A 172 1.33 -14.07 22.27
C TYR A 172 0.06 -14.25 23.10
N GLY A 173 0.21 -14.17 24.42
CA GLY A 173 -0.87 -14.33 25.40
C GLY A 173 -1.21 -15.79 25.75
N GLU A 174 -0.72 -16.79 25.02
CA GLU A 174 -0.90 -18.19 25.41
C GLU A 174 -0.10 -18.51 26.68
N THR A 175 -0.75 -19.22 27.61
CA THR A 175 -0.22 -19.52 28.94
C THR A 175 -0.01 -21.01 29.11
N ILE A 176 1.14 -21.39 29.66
CA ILE A 176 1.55 -22.77 29.89
C ILE A 176 1.73 -22.99 31.38
N GLN A 177 1.14 -24.07 31.88
CA GLN A 177 1.19 -24.46 33.28
C GLN A 177 2.25 -25.55 33.48
N TYR A 178 2.96 -25.47 34.59
CA TYR A 178 3.92 -26.47 35.05
C TYR A 178 3.44 -27.10 36.36
N SER A 179 3.76 -28.37 36.55
CA SER A 179 3.48 -29.10 37.78
C SER A 179 4.67 -29.99 38.13
N CYS A 180 5.19 -29.88 39.35
CA CYS A 180 6.29 -30.74 39.77
C CYS A 180 5.81 -32.19 39.94
N LYS A 181 6.72 -33.13 39.65
CA LYS A 181 6.53 -34.56 39.91
C LYS A 181 6.49 -34.81 41.42
N GLU A 182 5.94 -35.95 41.81
CA GLU A 182 5.88 -36.38 43.21
C GLU A 182 7.29 -36.38 43.85
N GLY A 183 7.37 -35.90 45.10
CA GLY A 183 8.64 -35.72 45.81
C GLY A 183 9.36 -34.40 45.54
N TYR A 184 8.81 -33.52 44.70
CA TYR A 184 9.37 -32.20 44.40
C TYR A 184 8.38 -31.07 44.72
N THR A 185 8.92 -29.92 45.14
CA THR A 185 8.19 -28.69 45.44
C THR A 185 8.48 -27.62 44.37
N LEU A 186 7.44 -26.91 43.92
CA LEU A 186 7.52 -25.86 42.90
C LEU A 186 7.99 -24.54 43.52
N PHE A 187 9.03 -23.94 42.94
CA PHE A 187 9.55 -22.61 43.27
C PHE A 187 9.39 -21.67 42.07
N GLY A 188 8.82 -20.49 42.30
CA GLY A 188 8.51 -19.51 41.24
C GLY A 188 7.05 -19.54 40.82
N ASN A 189 6.77 -19.09 39.59
CA ASN A 189 5.40 -19.07 39.05
C ASN A 189 5.05 -20.42 38.42
N SER A 190 3.90 -20.98 38.78
CA SER A 190 3.43 -22.24 38.20
C SER A 190 3.05 -22.12 36.72
N SER A 191 3.03 -20.91 36.17
CA SER A 191 2.70 -20.66 34.78
C SER A 191 3.59 -19.62 34.12
N ILE A 192 3.81 -19.80 32.82
CA ILE A 192 4.49 -18.83 31.96
C ILE A 192 3.57 -18.38 30.83
N THR A 193 3.65 -17.13 30.41
CA THR A 193 2.84 -16.59 29.31
C THR A 193 3.74 -16.04 28.21
N CYS A 194 3.40 -16.34 26.96
CA CYS A 194 4.14 -15.85 25.80
C CYS A 194 3.99 -14.32 25.69
N ASP A 195 5.13 -13.62 25.73
CA ASP A 195 5.18 -12.17 25.75
C ASP A 195 5.37 -11.55 24.35
N GLU A 196 5.34 -10.22 24.30
CA GLU A 196 5.44 -9.46 23.04
C GLU A 196 6.83 -9.51 22.40
N ASN A 197 7.85 -9.96 23.13
CA ASN A 197 9.22 -10.09 22.64
C ASN A 197 9.53 -11.51 22.16
N GLY A 198 8.55 -12.42 22.18
CA GLY A 198 8.74 -13.83 21.82
C GLY A 198 9.40 -14.65 22.93
N GLY A 199 9.44 -14.11 24.15
CA GLY A 199 9.91 -14.76 25.36
C GLY A 199 8.75 -15.19 26.25
N TYR A 200 9.09 -15.54 27.49
CA TYR A 200 8.12 -15.95 28.49
C TYR A 200 8.24 -15.08 29.72
N THR A 201 7.13 -14.46 30.11
CA THR A 201 7.04 -13.63 31.30
C THR A 201 5.81 -14.04 32.11
N PRO A 202 5.96 -14.41 33.40
CA PRO A 202 7.22 -14.62 34.11
C PRO A 202 8.02 -15.83 33.57
N GLY A 203 9.30 -15.94 33.97
CA GLY A 203 10.15 -17.07 33.60
C GLY A 203 9.70 -18.41 34.19
N PRO A 204 10.26 -19.54 33.70
CA PRO A 204 9.85 -20.88 34.13
C PRO A 204 10.17 -21.16 35.61
N PRO A 205 9.37 -22.01 36.29
CA PRO A 205 9.63 -22.41 37.68
C PRO A 205 10.78 -23.42 37.80
N GLU A 206 11.22 -23.65 39.04
CA GLU A 206 12.15 -24.72 39.42
C GLU A 206 11.45 -25.75 40.32
N CYS A 207 11.69 -27.03 40.10
CA CYS A 207 11.23 -28.11 40.99
C CYS A 207 12.40 -28.63 41.84
N LYS A 208 12.32 -28.47 43.16
CA LYS A 208 13.37 -28.90 44.11
C LYS A 208 12.87 -30.04 44.97
N GLU A 209 13.75 -30.96 45.37
CA GLU A 209 13.37 -32.09 46.23
C GLU A 209 12.71 -31.59 47.52
N THR A 210 11.59 -32.22 47.86
CA THR A 210 10.92 -31.97 49.12
C THR A 210 11.73 -32.63 50.23
N THR A 211 12.51 -31.85 50.97
CA THR A 211 13.17 -32.35 52.19
C THR A 211 12.11 -32.70 53.23
N SER A 212 11.68 -33.95 53.22
CA SER A 212 10.91 -34.55 54.31
C SER A 212 11.81 -34.62 55.53
N THR A 213 11.78 -33.61 56.40
CA THR A 213 12.31 -33.76 57.75
C THR A 213 11.44 -34.79 58.47
N VAL A 214 11.87 -36.05 58.45
CA VAL A 214 11.29 -37.10 59.26
C VAL A 214 11.68 -36.80 60.71
N THR A 215 10.81 -36.11 61.43
CA THR A 215 10.94 -35.98 62.88
C THR A 215 10.64 -37.34 63.50
N ILE A 216 11.67 -38.16 63.69
CA ILE A 216 11.56 -39.40 64.45
C ILE A 216 11.35 -38.99 65.91
N ALA A 217 10.10 -39.04 66.36
CA ALA A 217 9.78 -38.90 67.78
C ALA A 217 10.23 -40.17 68.51
N ILE A 218 11.47 -40.18 69.01
CA ILE A 218 11.97 -41.26 69.86
C ILE A 218 11.33 -41.08 71.25
N SER A 219 10.33 -41.90 71.58
CA SER A 219 9.73 -41.94 72.91
C SER A 219 10.62 -42.76 73.86
N THR A 220 11.63 -42.16 74.47
CA THR A 220 12.31 -42.79 75.62
C THR A 220 11.66 -42.32 76.92
N SER A 221 10.89 -43.21 77.54
CA SER A 221 10.39 -43.05 78.90
C SER A 221 11.49 -43.37 79.91
N HIS A 222 12.07 -42.37 80.55
CA HIS A 222 12.57 -42.51 81.93
C HIS A 222 12.58 -41.15 82.63
N ARG A 223 11.95 -41.13 83.80
CA ARG A 223 11.77 -39.98 84.69
C ARG A 223 13.00 -39.81 85.60
N ASN A 224 13.24 -38.55 85.99
CA ASN A 224 14.08 -37.99 87.08
C ASN A 224 15.50 -37.56 86.64
N LYS A 225 16.02 -36.36 86.95
CA LYS A 225 15.52 -35.17 87.68
C LYS A 225 16.52 -34.00 87.42
N LEU A 226 16.00 -32.77 87.36
CA LEU A 226 16.62 -31.48 87.73
C LEU A 226 17.88 -30.97 86.97
N ALA A 227 17.73 -29.92 86.16
CA ALA A 227 18.11 -28.55 86.53
C ALA A 227 17.90 -27.59 85.34
N THR A 228 17.13 -26.54 85.59
CA THR A 228 16.79 -25.45 84.68
C THR A 228 18.02 -24.58 84.42
N THR A 229 18.38 -24.33 83.16
CA THR A 229 19.00 -23.06 82.73
C THR A 229 18.45 -22.70 81.35
N GLN A 230 17.89 -21.50 81.30
CA GLN A 230 17.11 -20.93 80.20
C GLN A 230 18.02 -20.48 79.06
N ILE A 231 17.63 -20.81 77.81
CA ILE A 231 17.78 -19.90 76.67
C ILE A 231 16.48 -20.01 75.87
N ALA A 232 15.58 -19.05 76.08
CA ALA A 232 14.33 -18.94 75.34
C ALA A 232 14.59 -18.20 74.02
N SER A 233 14.36 -18.87 72.89
CA SER A 233 14.08 -18.24 71.61
C SER A 233 12.58 -18.39 71.36
N THR A 234 11.83 -17.33 71.58
CA THR A 234 10.39 -17.27 71.31
C THR A 234 10.16 -16.60 69.97
N VAL A 235 9.50 -17.33 69.09
CA VAL A 235 8.86 -16.83 67.87
C VAL A 235 7.52 -16.21 68.24
N SER A 236 7.08 -15.21 67.46
CA SER A 236 5.73 -15.06 66.84
C SER A 236 5.25 -13.57 66.83
N PRO A 237 4.14 -13.18 66.13
CA PRO A 237 4.18 -12.18 65.04
C PRO A 237 3.25 -10.97 65.32
N SER A 238 3.27 -9.93 64.47
CA SER A 238 2.08 -9.07 64.18
C SER A 238 2.38 -7.98 63.13
N GLN A 239 1.34 -7.66 62.36
CA GLN A 239 1.19 -6.53 61.43
C GLN A 239 1.14 -5.20 62.23
N GLU A 240 1.27 -3.97 61.73
CA GLU A 240 0.76 -3.32 60.50
C GLU A 240 1.37 -1.88 60.39
N ALA A 241 1.50 -1.39 59.16
CA ALA A 241 1.51 0.01 58.64
C ALA A 241 2.33 1.17 59.28
N ALA A 242 3.12 1.82 58.40
CA ALA A 242 3.11 3.26 58.04
C ALA A 242 4.44 4.05 58.16
N SER A 243 4.82 4.63 57.01
CA SER A 243 5.44 5.95 56.78
C SER A 243 6.78 6.30 57.45
N GLY A 244 7.78 6.67 56.64
CA GLY A 244 8.88 7.51 57.13
C GLY A 244 10.21 7.35 56.38
N SER A 245 10.45 8.26 55.46
CA SER A 245 11.75 8.62 54.87
C SER A 245 12.95 8.48 55.80
N SER A 246 14.04 7.83 55.34
CA SER A 246 15.37 8.46 55.24
C SER A 246 16.50 7.48 54.86
N LYS A 247 17.24 7.87 53.80
CA LYS A 247 18.68 7.68 53.52
C LYS A 247 19.35 6.37 53.98
N GLU A 248 19.59 5.47 53.03
CA GLU A 248 20.74 4.55 53.07
C GLU A 248 21.88 5.07 52.19
N THR A 249 22.93 5.47 52.88
CA THR A 249 24.22 5.91 52.36
C THR A 249 25.00 4.71 51.86
N ALA A 250 25.53 4.84 50.65
CA ALA A 250 26.36 3.87 49.96
C ALA A 250 27.58 3.42 50.78
N THR A 251 27.85 2.11 50.77
CA THR A 251 29.21 1.59 50.86
C THR A 251 29.59 1.00 49.52
N SER A 252 30.59 1.63 48.92
CA SER A 252 31.05 1.42 47.56
C SER A 252 31.91 0.16 47.49
N SER A 253 31.53 -0.77 46.62
CA SER A 253 32.49 -1.60 45.89
C SER A 253 32.32 -1.25 44.41
N LEU A 254 33.12 -0.28 43.93
CA LEU A 254 33.21 0.06 42.51
C LEU A 254 33.83 -1.12 41.76
N SER A 255 32.98 -2.01 41.24
CA SER A 255 33.23 -2.64 39.96
C SER A 255 32.67 -1.70 38.88
N SER A 256 33.50 -1.35 37.91
CA SER A 256 33.20 -0.43 36.83
C SER A 256 31.97 -0.89 36.04
N PHE A 257 30.83 -0.21 36.21
CA PHE A 257 29.70 -0.30 35.28
C PHE A 257 30.13 0.29 33.93
N GLN A 258 30.64 -0.56 33.05
CA GLN A 258 30.94 -0.18 31.69
C GLN A 258 29.62 0.09 30.97
N ALA A 259 29.38 1.33 30.54
CA ALA A 259 28.21 1.66 29.74
C ALA A 259 28.21 0.82 28.45
N VAL A 260 27.13 0.09 28.20
CA VAL A 260 26.97 -0.71 26.98
C VAL A 260 26.81 0.24 25.80
N VAL A 261 27.76 0.17 24.88
CA VAL A 261 27.85 1.01 23.70
C VAL A 261 27.96 0.10 22.49
N CYS A 262 27.03 0.25 21.55
CA CYS A 262 27.02 -0.52 20.32
C CYS A 262 28.02 0.02 19.31
N LYS A 263 28.42 -0.86 18.38
CA LYS A 263 29.19 -0.46 17.20
C LYS A 263 28.30 0.35 16.25
N THR A 264 28.91 1.06 15.31
CA THR A 264 28.19 1.82 14.27
C THR A 264 27.10 0.96 13.61
N PRO A 265 25.89 1.50 13.38
CA PRO A 265 24.80 0.75 12.77
C PRO A 265 25.24 0.13 11.43
N PRO A 266 24.88 -1.14 11.14
CA PRO A 266 25.27 -1.80 9.90
C PRO A 266 24.65 -1.13 8.68
N GLU A 267 25.45 -0.94 7.63
CA GLU A 267 24.97 -0.38 6.37
C GLU A 267 24.17 -1.43 5.59
N VAL A 268 22.92 -1.10 5.25
CA VAL A 268 22.03 -1.98 4.50
C VAL A 268 21.97 -1.51 3.04
N ALA A 269 22.34 -2.39 2.11
CA ALA A 269 22.34 -2.09 0.68
C ALA A 269 20.94 -1.66 0.21
N ASN A 270 20.86 -0.58 -0.57
CA ASN A 270 19.62 0.01 -1.06
C ASN A 270 18.66 0.48 0.05
N ALA A 271 19.18 0.80 1.23
CA ALA A 271 18.44 1.45 2.31
C ALA A 271 19.05 2.81 2.69
N SER A 272 18.25 3.66 3.33
CA SER A 272 18.67 4.84 4.09
C SER A 272 18.36 4.61 5.56
N SER A 273 19.26 5.01 6.47
CA SER A 273 19.04 4.94 7.92
C SER A 273 18.77 6.32 8.51
N SER A 274 17.98 6.37 9.60
CA SER A 274 17.65 7.59 10.33
C SER A 274 18.76 8.04 11.30
N TRP A 275 19.91 7.37 11.32
CA TRP A 275 20.99 7.64 12.28
C TRP A 275 21.90 8.77 11.80
N SER A 276 21.90 9.87 12.55
CA SER A 276 22.79 11.03 12.37
C SER A 276 23.69 11.29 13.59
N GLY A 277 23.67 10.39 14.58
CA GLY A 277 24.38 10.52 15.86
C GLY A 277 25.87 10.12 15.80
N PRO A 278 26.56 10.05 16.96
CA PRO A 278 27.96 9.64 17.03
C PRO A 278 28.19 8.24 16.43
N LYS A 279 29.44 7.88 16.12
CA LYS A 279 29.79 6.58 15.53
C LYS A 279 29.30 5.37 16.33
N ASN A 280 28.90 5.55 17.59
CA ASN A 280 28.54 4.48 18.50
C ASN A 280 27.28 4.82 19.29
N PRO A 281 26.15 4.13 19.03
CA PRO A 281 24.91 4.30 19.79
C PRO A 281 25.01 3.73 21.21
N LYS A 282 24.25 4.30 22.14
CA LYS A 282 24.12 3.82 23.52
C LYS A 282 23.01 2.77 23.64
N TYR A 283 23.07 1.95 24.68
CA TYR A 283 22.02 0.99 25.02
C TYR A 283 20.62 1.61 24.97
N GLY A 284 19.70 0.93 24.25
CA GLY A 284 18.33 1.35 24.07
C GLY A 284 18.08 2.35 22.93
N GLU A 285 19.13 2.83 22.24
CA GLU A 285 18.94 3.69 21.06
C GLU A 285 18.46 2.89 19.84
N THR A 286 17.44 3.43 19.16
CA THR A 286 16.77 2.78 18.03
C THR A 286 17.09 3.50 16.72
N ILE A 287 17.49 2.75 15.70
CA ILE A 287 17.76 3.22 14.35
C ILE A 287 16.68 2.70 13.40
N GLN A 288 16.08 3.57 12.58
CA GLN A 288 15.13 3.16 11.54
C GLN A 288 15.80 3.08 10.17
N TYR A 289 15.37 2.11 9.37
CA TYR A 289 15.78 1.88 7.98
C TYR A 289 14.58 2.02 7.05
N SER A 290 14.83 2.60 5.87
CA SER A 290 13.86 2.72 4.78
C SER A 290 14.52 2.34 3.46
N CYS A 291 13.90 1.49 2.65
CA CYS A 291 14.47 1.11 1.35
C CYS A 291 14.32 2.24 0.32
N LYS A 292 15.31 2.35 -0.57
CA LYS A 292 15.26 3.23 -1.75
C LYS A 292 14.16 2.76 -2.71
N GLU A 293 13.72 3.65 -3.58
CA GLU A 293 12.66 3.38 -4.57
C GLU A 293 12.99 2.13 -5.43
N GLY A 294 12.00 1.26 -5.63
CA GLY A 294 12.18 -0.02 -6.35
C GLY A 294 12.62 -1.21 -5.50
N TYR A 295 12.85 -1.01 -4.19
CA TYR A 295 13.21 -2.07 -3.24
C TYR A 295 12.18 -2.21 -2.11
N THR A 296 11.95 -3.45 -1.67
CA THR A 296 11.06 -3.80 -0.56
C THR A 296 11.87 -4.20 0.67
N LEU A 297 11.47 -3.72 1.85
CA LEU A 297 12.12 -4.03 3.13
C LEU A 297 11.65 -5.39 3.67
N PHE A 298 12.60 -6.29 3.95
CA PHE A 298 12.40 -7.58 4.60
C PHE A 298 13.05 -7.58 5.98
N GLY A 299 12.31 -7.95 7.02
CA GLY A 299 12.77 -7.87 8.42
C GLY A 299 12.17 -6.67 9.15
N ASN A 300 12.78 -6.28 10.27
CA ASN A 300 12.29 -5.14 11.06
C ASN A 300 12.83 -3.82 10.52
N SER A 301 11.95 -2.83 10.35
CA SER A 301 12.33 -1.49 9.87
C SER A 301 13.09 -0.68 10.91
N SER A 302 13.25 -1.19 12.14
CA SER A 302 14.05 -0.57 13.18
C SER A 302 14.85 -1.59 13.97
N ILE A 303 16.06 -1.23 14.35
CA ILE A 303 16.95 -2.03 15.21
C ILE A 303 17.31 -1.23 16.47
N THR A 304 17.47 -1.91 17.60
CA THR A 304 17.75 -1.27 18.88
C THR A 304 19.05 -1.83 19.48
N CYS A 305 19.89 -0.93 20.00
CA CYS A 305 21.14 -1.30 20.69
C CYS A 305 20.83 -2.10 21.96
N ASP A 306 21.31 -3.34 22.01
CA ASP A 306 21.00 -4.32 23.06
C ASP A 306 22.01 -4.33 24.22
N GLU A 307 21.69 -5.08 25.28
CA GLU A 307 22.49 -5.18 26.51
C GLU A 307 23.86 -5.86 26.31
N ASN A 308 24.04 -6.56 25.19
CA ASN A 308 25.27 -7.23 24.80
C ASN A 308 26.11 -6.37 23.82
N GLY A 309 25.69 -5.14 23.50
CA GLY A 309 26.36 -4.26 22.55
C GLY A 309 26.13 -4.61 21.08
N GLY A 310 25.12 -5.44 20.80
CA GLY A 310 24.62 -5.81 19.48
C GLY A 310 23.34 -5.05 19.11
N TYR A 311 22.68 -5.51 18.04
CA TYR A 311 21.41 -4.96 17.59
C TYR A 311 20.34 -6.05 17.56
N THR A 312 19.25 -5.83 18.29
CA THR A 312 18.08 -6.69 18.28
C THR A 312 16.81 -5.88 18.02
N PRO A 313 15.95 -6.30 17.07
CA PRO A 313 16.18 -7.35 16.07
C PRO A 313 17.31 -7.00 15.10
N GLY A 314 17.85 -7.99 14.38
CA GLY A 314 18.93 -7.77 13.40
C GLY A 314 18.52 -6.85 12.23
N PRO A 315 19.48 -6.35 11.44
CA PRO A 315 19.22 -5.39 10.36
C PRO A 315 18.32 -5.97 9.26
N PRO A 316 17.44 -5.15 8.65
CA PRO A 316 16.59 -5.58 7.55
C PRO A 316 17.36 -5.73 6.22
N GLU A 317 16.76 -6.41 5.25
CA GLU A 317 17.27 -6.56 3.88
C GLU A 317 16.36 -5.84 2.88
N CYS A 318 16.92 -5.04 1.98
CA CYS A 318 16.16 -4.44 0.87
C CYS A 318 16.33 -5.26 -0.42
N LYS A 319 15.26 -5.91 -0.88
CA LYS A 319 15.26 -6.75 -2.10
C LYS A 319 14.47 -6.07 -3.21
N VAL A 320 14.90 -6.26 -4.46
CA VAL A 320 14.23 -5.70 -5.64
C VAL A 320 12.78 -6.17 -5.70
N CYS A 321 11.86 -5.27 -6.02
CA CYS A 321 10.47 -5.60 -6.27
C CYS A 321 10.34 -6.53 -7.50
N GLN A 322 10.33 -7.85 -7.30
CA GLN A 322 10.00 -8.80 -8.36
C GLN A 322 8.47 -8.89 -8.53
N TYR A 323 7.89 -7.82 -9.10
CA TYR A 323 6.59 -7.90 -9.76
C TYR A 323 6.83 -7.95 -11.27
N HIS A 324 7.23 -9.12 -11.76
CA HIS A 324 6.84 -9.52 -13.12
C HIS A 324 5.47 -10.20 -13.02
N SER A 325 4.50 -9.64 -13.73
CA SER A 325 3.13 -10.13 -13.88
C SER A 325 3.09 -11.58 -14.40
N PRO A 326 2.27 -12.48 -13.84
CA PRO A 326 1.90 -13.70 -14.52
C PRO A 326 0.64 -13.43 -15.36
N LEU A 327 0.84 -13.01 -16.60
CA LEU A 327 -0.16 -13.22 -17.65
C LEU A 327 -0.04 -14.70 -18.03
N HIS A 328 -0.90 -15.55 -17.47
CA HIS A 328 -1.03 -16.93 -17.95
C HIS A 328 -1.83 -16.89 -19.25
N VAL A 329 -1.06 -16.90 -20.32
CA VAL A 329 -1.39 -17.24 -21.69
C VAL A 329 -2.17 -18.56 -21.70
N LEU A 330 -3.28 -18.57 -22.43
CA LEU A 330 -3.92 -19.81 -22.89
C LEU A 330 -2.96 -20.51 -23.86
N ASP A 331 -2.50 -21.70 -23.48
CA ASP A 331 -1.80 -22.62 -24.38
C ASP A 331 -2.71 -22.97 -25.57
N VAL A 332 -2.29 -22.54 -26.77
CA VAL A 332 -2.72 -23.15 -28.03
C VAL A 332 -1.49 -23.87 -28.58
N PRO A 333 -1.54 -25.20 -28.80
CA PRO A 333 -0.37 -25.94 -29.23
C PRO A 333 -0.15 -25.80 -30.75
N GLY A 334 1.08 -25.46 -31.09
CA GLY A 334 1.69 -25.75 -32.39
C GLY A 334 1.57 -24.64 -33.43
N ILE A 335 2.70 -24.02 -33.77
CA ILE A 335 3.34 -24.15 -35.09
C ILE A 335 4.79 -23.66 -34.94
N ASN A 336 5.70 -24.48 -35.46
CA ASN A 336 7.15 -24.33 -35.41
C ASN A 336 7.63 -22.97 -35.92
N ALA A 337 8.58 -22.40 -35.20
CA ALA A 337 9.45 -21.35 -35.70
C ALA A 337 10.34 -21.90 -36.82
N ASN A 338 9.92 -21.70 -38.07
CA ASN A 338 10.82 -21.71 -39.21
C ASN A 338 11.12 -20.28 -39.64
N LYS A 339 12.41 -20.03 -39.68
CA LYS A 339 13.10 -18.80 -40.00
C LYS A 339 13.27 -18.74 -41.51
N GLU A 340 12.48 -17.92 -42.23
CA GLU A 340 12.82 -17.43 -43.56
C GLU A 340 12.24 -16.02 -43.76
N GLY A 341 13.09 -15.10 -44.25
CA GLY A 341 12.72 -13.72 -44.49
C GLY A 341 11.78 -13.60 -45.69
N VAL A 342 10.72 -12.79 -45.55
CA VAL A 342 9.92 -12.33 -46.69
C VAL A 342 9.50 -10.87 -46.46
N SER A 343 9.67 -10.12 -47.54
CA SER A 343 9.40 -8.72 -47.83
C SER A 343 8.10 -8.15 -47.27
N VAL A 344 8.22 -6.95 -46.69
CA VAL A 344 7.13 -6.04 -46.37
C VAL A 344 6.45 -5.57 -47.68
N PRO A 345 5.14 -5.81 -47.90
CA PRO A 345 4.46 -5.22 -49.04
C PRO A 345 4.15 -3.75 -48.73
N VAL A 346 4.73 -2.86 -49.53
CA VAL A 346 4.41 -1.43 -49.53
C VAL A 346 3.01 -1.27 -50.12
N ILE A 347 2.01 -1.10 -49.27
CA ILE A 347 0.67 -0.67 -49.68
C ILE A 347 0.78 0.81 -50.04
N ILE A 348 1.10 1.11 -51.30
CA ILE A 348 1.00 2.46 -51.85
C ILE A 348 -0.50 2.77 -51.90
N SER A 349 -0.95 3.64 -50.99
CA SER A 349 -2.32 4.11 -50.93
C SER A 349 -2.76 4.56 -52.32
N LEU A 350 -3.90 4.06 -52.81
CA LEU A 350 -4.51 4.47 -54.09
C LEU A 350 -4.67 6.00 -54.19
N THR A 351 -4.75 6.69 -53.04
CA THR A 351 -4.77 8.16 -52.97
C THR A 351 -3.47 8.81 -53.45
N ALA A 352 -2.31 8.17 -53.21
CA ALA A 352 -1.01 8.67 -53.68
C ALA A 352 -0.83 8.49 -55.19
N VAL A 353 -1.33 7.38 -55.75
CA VAL A 353 -1.32 7.13 -57.20
C VAL A 353 -2.24 8.13 -57.92
N PHE A 354 -3.42 8.42 -57.36
CA PHE A 354 -4.32 9.44 -57.90
C PHE A 354 -3.70 10.85 -57.88
N LEU A 355 -3.01 11.23 -56.80
CA LEU A 355 -2.31 12.52 -56.73
C LEU A 355 -1.22 12.65 -57.78
N VAL A 356 -0.41 11.60 -58.00
CA VAL A 356 0.63 11.61 -59.03
C VAL A 356 0.02 11.70 -60.43
N ILE A 357 -1.08 10.99 -60.70
CA ILE A 357 -1.79 11.07 -62.00
C ILE A 357 -2.33 12.48 -62.25
N ILE A 358 -2.93 13.14 -61.24
CA ILE A 358 -3.43 14.52 -61.37
C ILE A 358 -2.28 15.49 -61.67
N ILE A 359 -1.13 15.32 -61.00
CA ILE A 359 0.06 16.16 -61.24
C ILE A 359 0.60 15.96 -62.66
N VAL A 360 0.68 14.71 -63.14
CA VAL A 360 1.16 14.41 -64.49
C VAL A 360 0.21 14.94 -65.56
N ILE A 361 -1.11 14.78 -65.38
CA ILE A 361 -2.11 15.33 -66.30
C ILE A 361 -2.04 16.87 -66.31
N GLY A 362 -1.88 17.50 -65.15
CA GLY A 362 -1.68 18.95 -65.06
C GLY A 362 -0.42 19.42 -65.78
N PHE A 363 0.69 18.69 -65.64
CA PHE A 363 1.94 19.01 -66.32
C PHE A 363 1.85 18.84 -67.84
N LEU A 364 1.21 17.76 -68.31
CA LEU A 364 0.95 17.54 -69.73
C LEU A 364 0.01 18.59 -70.32
N TYR A 365 -1.00 19.02 -69.56
CA TYR A 365 -1.88 20.12 -69.95
C TYR A 365 -1.12 21.44 -70.10
N MET A 366 -0.23 21.75 -69.16
CA MET A 366 0.64 22.94 -69.22
C MET A 366 1.61 22.88 -70.40
N LEU A 367 2.19 21.71 -70.71
CA LEU A 367 3.03 21.51 -71.88
C LEU A 367 2.23 21.62 -73.19
N HIS A 368 0.98 21.15 -73.21
CA HIS A 368 0.10 21.27 -74.36
C HIS A 368 -0.31 22.73 -74.61
N GLN A 369 -0.58 23.50 -73.55
CA GLN A 369 -0.82 24.95 -73.66
C GLN A 369 0.45 25.68 -74.13
N LYS A 370 1.63 25.28 -73.65
CA LYS A 370 2.92 25.83 -74.11
C LYS A 370 3.21 25.51 -75.59
N LYS A 371 2.75 24.35 -76.10
CA LYS A 371 2.89 23.97 -77.52
C LYS A 371 1.90 24.69 -78.45
N LYS A 372 0.72 25.08 -77.95
CA LYS A 372 -0.25 25.91 -78.69
C LYS A 372 0.06 27.41 -78.65
N GLY A 373 0.89 27.87 -77.70
CA GLY A 373 1.30 29.28 -77.58
C GLY A 373 2.40 29.74 -78.54
N ASN A 374 2.95 28.87 -79.40
CA ASN A 374 4.07 29.22 -80.31
C ASN A 374 3.68 29.33 -81.80
N HIS A 375 2.38 29.43 -82.12
CA HIS A 375 1.90 29.83 -83.45
C HIS A 375 0.77 30.85 -83.34
N ALA A 376 1.09 32.02 -82.80
CA ALA A 376 0.53 33.28 -83.26
C ALA A 376 1.40 34.41 -82.71
N VAL A 377 1.69 35.38 -83.58
CA VAL A 377 2.41 36.64 -83.33
C VAL A 377 3.92 36.58 -83.55
N GLN A 378 4.31 36.69 -84.82
CA GLN A 378 5.27 37.72 -85.23
C GLN A 378 5.08 38.16 -86.70
N VAL A 379 4.72 39.45 -86.83
CA VAL A 379 5.11 40.49 -87.81
C VAL A 379 4.65 40.43 -89.29
N VAL A 380 3.84 41.44 -89.64
CA VAL A 380 3.91 42.46 -90.74
C VAL A 380 2.51 42.76 -91.26
#